data_AF-T1SK83-F1
#
_entry.id   AF-T1SK83-F1
#
_cell.length_a   1.000
_cell.length_b   1.000
_cell.length_c   1.000
_cell.angle_alpha   90.00
_cell.angle_beta   90.00
_cell.angle_gamma   90.00
#
_symmetry.space_group_name_H-M   'P 1'
#
loop_
_entity.id
_entity.type
_entity.pdbx_description
1 polymer ?
#
loop_
_entity_poly.entity_id
_entity_poly.type
_entity_poly.pdbx_seq_one_letter_code
_entity_poly.pdbx_strand_id
1 'polypeptide(L)'
;IANLFRILFLKLTKDVYKYLQRCVENNSDFNVQMAVKASIITNGLKYSLATGNWGDQKKAASAKAGVSQVLNRYTYASTLSHLRRTNTPVGRDGKLAKPRQ
;
A
#
# COMPACT_ATOMS: atom_id res chain seq x y z
N ILE A 1 4.78 -5.34 4.56
CA ILE A 1 5.26 -3.98 4.21
C ILE A 1 6.09 -3.96 2.93
N ALA A 2 7.10 -4.85 2.79
CA ALA A 2 7.98 -4.90 1.61
C ALA A 2 7.26 -4.85 0.25
N ASN A 3 6.20 -5.64 0.05
CA ASN A 3 5.46 -5.62 -1.22
C ASN A 3 4.79 -4.26 -1.51
N LEU A 4 4.25 -3.58 -0.50
CA LEU A 4 3.65 -2.25 -0.68
C LEU A 4 4.72 -1.22 -1.07
N PHE A 5 5.85 -1.24 -0.37
CA PHE A 5 6.98 -0.37 -0.69
C PHE A 5 7.48 -0.60 -2.12
N ARG A 6 7.64 -1.86 -2.53
CA ARG A 6 8.04 -2.21 -3.91
C ARG A 6 7.09 -1.61 -4.95
N ILE A 7 5.77 -1.70 -4.74
CA ILE A 7 4.78 -1.14 -5.66
C ILE A 7 4.90 0.39 -5.75
N LEU A 8 5.02 1.08 -4.61
CA LEU A 8 5.15 2.54 -4.57
C LEU A 8 6.49 3.01 -5.18
N PHE A 9 7.57 2.28 -4.93
CA PHE A 9 8.88 2.57 -5.49
C PHE A 9 8.93 2.38 -7.01
N LEU A 10 8.32 1.32 -7.54
CA LEU A 10 8.17 1.12 -8.98
C LEU A 10 7.33 2.21 -9.65
N LYS A 11 6.39 2.82 -8.92
CA LYS A 11 5.64 3.98 -9.41
C LYS A 11 6.53 5.22 -9.46
N LEU A 12 7.33 5.46 -8.42
CA LEU A 12 8.30 6.55 -8.38
C LEU A 12 9.29 6.47 -9.55
N THR A 13 9.89 5.30 -9.82
CA THR A 13 10.85 5.15 -10.92
C THR A 13 10.22 5.41 -12.29
N LYS A 14 8.97 4.97 -12.50
CA LYS A 14 8.21 5.26 -13.73
C LYS A 14 7.92 6.74 -13.91
N ASP A 15 7.60 7.46 -12.83
CA ASP A 15 7.33 8.89 -12.89
C ASP A 15 8.62 9.69 -13.18
N VAL A 16 9.76 9.29 -12.58
CA VAL A 16 11.08 9.86 -12.88
C VAL A 16 11.45 9.63 -14.35
N TYR A 17 11.24 8.42 -14.87
CA TYR A 17 11.50 8.09 -16.27
C TYR A 17 10.70 8.97 -17.24
N LYS A 18 9.40 9.15 -16.98
CA LYS A 18 8.54 10.02 -17.80
C LYS A 18 8.97 11.48 -17.74
N TYR A 19 9.44 11.94 -16.59
CA TYR A 19 9.96 13.30 -16.45
C TYR A 19 11.25 13.48 -17.25
N LEU A 20 12.17 12.51 -17.21
CA LEU A 20 13.38 12.52 -18.03
C LEU A 20 13.04 12.58 -19.52
N GLN A 21 12.12 11.74 -19.99
CA GLN A 21 11.69 11.73 -21.39
C GLN A 21 11.20 13.11 -21.86
N ARG A 22 10.39 13.79 -21.04
CA ARG A 22 9.91 15.16 -21.34
C ARG A 22 11.03 16.20 -21.35
N CYS A 23 12.05 16.04 -20.51
CA CYS A 23 13.19 16.96 -20.50
C CYS A 23 13.98 16.83 -21.81
N VAL A 24 14.19 15.59 -22.27
CA VAL A 24 14.86 15.30 -23.54
C VAL A 24 14.05 15.83 -24.73
N GLU A 25 12.73 15.60 -24.76
CA GLU A 25 11.86 16.08 -25.85
C GLU A 25 11.82 17.62 -25.96
N ASN A 26 11.91 18.32 -24.82
CA ASN A 26 11.86 19.79 -24.78
C ASN A 26 13.24 20.46 -24.79
N ASN A 27 14.33 19.70 -24.92
CA ASN A 27 15.71 20.19 -24.74
C ASN A 27 15.92 21.01 -23.44
N SER A 28 15.26 20.60 -22.36
CA SER A 28 15.38 21.26 -21.05
C SER A 28 16.31 20.46 -20.14
N ASP A 29 17.02 21.14 -19.24
CA ASP A 29 17.89 20.48 -18.28
C ASP A 29 17.12 19.57 -17.32
N PHE A 30 17.67 18.37 -17.09
CA PHE A 30 17.09 17.40 -16.17
C PHE A 30 17.47 17.73 -14.72
N ASN A 31 16.50 18.15 -13.92
CA ASN A 31 16.70 18.38 -12.50
C ASN A 31 16.20 17.19 -11.65
N VAL A 32 17.13 16.47 -11.03
CA VAL A 32 16.85 15.31 -10.17
C VAL A 32 15.92 15.66 -9.00
N GLN A 33 16.10 16.82 -8.38
CA GLN A 33 15.28 17.25 -7.23
C GLN A 33 13.81 17.45 -7.64
N MET A 34 13.57 17.95 -8.86
CA MET A 34 12.22 18.09 -9.40
C MET A 34 11.63 16.76 -9.87
N ALA A 35 12.49 15.83 -10.33
CA ALA A 35 12.08 14.50 -10.78
C ALA A 35 11.54 13.63 -9.63
N VAL A 36 12.22 13.66 -8.47
CA VAL A 36 11.94 12.75 -7.36
C VAL A 36 10.84 13.31 -6.46
N LYS A 37 9.62 12.80 -6.64
CA LYS A 37 8.45 13.18 -5.83
C LYS A 37 8.32 12.29 -4.59
N ALA A 38 8.84 12.75 -3.45
CA ALA A 38 8.73 12.05 -2.16
C ALA A 38 7.27 11.76 -1.74
N SER A 39 6.32 12.59 -2.18
CA SER A 39 4.89 12.45 -1.91
C SER A 39 4.31 11.12 -2.39
N ILE A 40 4.88 10.47 -3.41
CA ILE A 40 4.40 9.17 -3.93
C ILE A 40 4.49 8.10 -2.84
N ILE A 41 5.62 8.02 -2.14
CA ILE A 41 5.86 7.02 -1.09
C ILE A 41 5.13 7.45 0.19
N THR A 42 5.30 8.70 0.61
CA THR A 42 4.73 9.21 1.86
C THR A 42 3.21 9.09 1.89
N ASN A 43 2.53 9.61 0.84
CA ASN A 43 1.07 9.56 0.79
C ASN A 43 0.56 8.14 0.53
N GLY A 44 1.27 7.35 -0.27
CA GLY A 44 0.92 5.95 -0.52
C GLY A 44 0.93 5.12 0.76
N LEU A 45 1.99 5.22 1.56
CA LEU A 45 2.09 4.54 2.85
C LEU A 45 1.04 5.07 3.84
N LYS A 46 0.86 6.39 3.96
CA LYS A 46 -0.14 6.99 4.85
C LYS A 46 -1.54 6.48 4.53
N TYR A 47 -1.92 6.45 3.25
CA TYR A 47 -3.22 5.95 2.81
C TYR A 47 -3.43 4.46 3.12
N SER A 48 -2.47 3.60 2.75
CA SER A 48 -2.60 2.16 2.97
C SER A 48 -2.60 1.78 4.45
N LEU A 49 -1.86 2.51 5.29
CA LEU A 49 -1.87 2.30 6.74
C LEU A 49 -3.17 2.80 7.37
N ALA A 50 -3.69 3.96 6.96
CA ALA A 50 -4.91 4.53 7.53
C ALA A 50 -6.18 3.79 7.14
N THR A 51 -6.27 3.29 5.90
CA THR A 51 -7.50 2.67 5.36
C THR A 51 -7.49 1.15 5.41
N GLY A 52 -6.33 0.53 5.57
CA GLY A 52 -6.18 -0.92 5.46
C GLY A 52 -6.27 -1.45 4.03
N ASN A 53 -6.31 -0.59 3.01
CA ASN A 53 -6.24 -0.97 1.59
C ASN A 53 -4.79 -1.06 1.12
N TRP A 54 -4.33 -2.28 0.81
CA TRP A 54 -2.95 -2.56 0.43
C TRP A 54 -2.84 -2.87 -1.06
N GLY A 55 -2.55 -1.83 -1.85
CA GLY A 55 -2.44 -1.92 -3.30
C GLY A 55 -2.57 -0.56 -3.98
N ASP A 56 -2.64 -0.56 -5.30
CA ASP A 56 -2.91 0.65 -6.07
C ASP A 56 -4.38 1.05 -5.91
N GLN A 57 -4.65 2.31 -5.54
CA GLN A 57 -6.02 2.85 -5.45
C GLN A 57 -6.79 2.65 -6.76
N LYS A 58 -6.11 2.72 -7.90
CA LYS A 58 -6.75 2.52 -9.23
C LYS A 58 -7.19 1.09 -9.47
N LYS A 59 -6.68 0.13 -8.70
CA LYS A 59 -7.04 -1.30 -8.75
C LYS A 59 -7.61 -1.75 -7.40
N ALA A 60 -8.46 -0.91 -6.78
CA ALA A 60 -9.00 -1.16 -5.45
C ALA A 60 -9.72 -2.52 -5.32
N ALA A 61 -10.38 -3.00 -6.38
CA ALA A 61 -11.09 -4.29 -6.36
C ALA A 61 -10.17 -5.52 -6.21
N SER A 62 -8.90 -5.43 -6.61
CA SER A 62 -7.91 -6.50 -6.44
C SER A 62 -6.91 -6.23 -5.31
N ALA A 63 -7.04 -5.09 -4.63
CA ALA A 63 -6.22 -4.75 -3.48
C ALA A 63 -6.64 -5.58 -2.27
N LYS A 64 -5.66 -5.97 -1.45
CA LYS A 64 -5.95 -6.62 -0.16
C LYS A 64 -6.57 -5.58 0.76
N ALA A 65 -7.84 -5.79 1.14
CA ALA A 65 -8.56 -4.90 2.04
C ALA A 65 -8.47 -5.38 3.50
N GLY A 66 -8.55 -4.45 4.45
CA GLY A 66 -8.65 -4.74 5.89
C GLY A 66 -7.37 -5.24 6.56
N VAL A 67 -6.20 -5.03 5.94
CA VAL A 67 -4.90 -5.49 6.48
C VAL A 67 -4.45 -4.62 7.66
N SER A 68 -4.61 -3.31 7.58
CA SER A 68 -4.38 -2.39 8.70
C SER A 68 -5.72 -2.16 9.41
N GLN A 69 -5.72 -2.31 10.73
CA GLN A 69 -6.91 -2.15 11.57
C GLN A 69 -6.60 -1.19 12.72
N VAL A 70 -7.62 -0.47 13.20
CA VAL A 70 -7.49 0.35 14.41
C VAL A 70 -7.28 -0.57 15.61
N LEU A 71 -6.22 -0.31 16.38
CA LEU A 71 -5.85 -1.12 17.54
C LEU A 71 -6.97 -1.12 18.58
N ASN A 72 -7.36 -2.32 19.01
CA ASN A 72 -8.31 -2.48 20.11
C ASN A 72 -7.66 -2.15 21.47
N ARG A 73 -8.24 -1.19 22.18
CA ARG A 73 -7.74 -0.64 23.46
C ARG A 73 -8.71 -0.79 24.64
N TYR A 74 -9.68 -1.72 24.58
CA TYR A 74 -10.65 -1.88 25.67
C TYR A 74 -10.03 -2.43 26.96
N THR A 75 -9.11 -3.39 26.85
CA THR A 75 -8.34 -3.93 27.99
C THR A 75 -6.93 -4.28 27.52
N TYR A 76 -5.98 -4.41 28.44
CA TYR A 76 -4.62 -4.85 28.12
C TYR A 76 -4.62 -6.20 27.38
N ALA A 77 -5.44 -7.15 27.85
CA ALA A 77 -5.63 -8.44 27.20
C ALA A 77 -6.18 -8.30 25.77
N SER A 78 -7.11 -7.37 25.54
CA SER A 78 -7.66 -7.08 24.21
C SER A 78 -6.61 -6.54 23.25
N THR A 79 -5.77 -5.61 23.71
CA THR A 79 -4.64 -5.07 22.93
C THR A 79 -3.64 -6.16 22.54
N LEU A 80 -3.22 -6.99 23.50
CA LEU A 80 -2.28 -8.09 23.24
C LEU A 80 -2.87 -9.18 22.33
N SER A 81 -4.17 -9.48 22.47
CA SER A 81 -4.88 -10.38 21.56
C SER A 81 -4.91 -9.81 20.15
N HIS A 82 -5.20 -8.51 20.00
CA HIS A 82 -5.31 -7.85 18.69
C HIS A 82 -3.97 -7.83 17.92
N LEU A 83 -2.85 -7.59 18.60
CA LEU A 83 -1.52 -7.56 17.98
C LEU A 83 -1.04 -8.92 17.46
N ARG A 84 -1.60 -10.03 17.95
CA ARG A 84 -1.23 -11.41 17.58
C ARG A 84 -2.12 -12.02 16.50
N ARG A 85 -3.09 -11.26 15.96
CA ARG A 85 -4.04 -11.76 14.95
C ARG A 85 -3.36 -11.99 13.60
N THR A 86 -3.75 -13.08 12.95
CA THR A 86 -3.41 -13.37 11.55
C THR A 86 -4.69 -13.60 10.76
N ASN A 87 -4.84 -12.96 9.60
CA ASN A 87 -6.03 -13.10 8.78
C ASN A 87 -5.78 -14.11 7.66
N THR A 88 -6.67 -15.09 7.52
CA THR A 88 -6.68 -16.00 6.36
C THR A 88 -7.45 -15.33 5.21
N PRO A 89 -6.85 -15.16 4.03
CA PRO A 89 -7.52 -14.54 2.88
C PRO A 89 -8.53 -15.52 2.27
N VAL A 90 -9.69 -15.67 2.90
CA VAL A 90 -10.80 -16.51 2.42
C VAL A 90 -11.90 -15.60 1.88
N GLY A 91 -12.42 -15.92 0.69
CA GLY A 91 -13.58 -15.23 0.12
C GLY A 91 -14.77 -15.33 1.08
N ARG A 92 -15.50 -14.22 1.26
CA ARG A 92 -16.63 -14.14 2.20
C ARG A 92 -17.78 -15.07 1.81
N ASP A 93 -17.84 -15.51 0.56
CA ASP A 93 -18.93 -16.30 -0.02
C ASP A 93 -18.75 -17.83 0.12
N GLY A 94 -17.55 -18.28 0.48
CA GLY A 94 -17.24 -19.71 0.63
C GLY A 94 -17.64 -20.26 1.99
N LYS A 95 -18.76 -21.00 2.08
CA LYS A 95 -19.15 -21.84 3.23
C LYS A 95 -18.34 -23.16 3.30
N LEU A 96 -17.04 -23.11 3.01
CA LEU A 96 -16.15 -24.27 3.16
C LEU A 96 -15.80 -24.42 4.65
N ALA A 97 -16.06 -25.60 5.22
CA ALA A 97 -15.86 -25.87 6.65
C ALA A 97 -14.37 -26.05 7.04
N LYS A 98 -13.54 -26.64 6.17
CA LYS A 98 -12.20 -27.14 6.52
C LYS A 98 -11.02 -26.14 6.51
N PRO A 99 -11.25 -24.82 6.61
CA PRO A 99 -10.26 -23.94 7.24
C PRO A 99 -10.82 -23.20 8.47
N ARG A 100 -12.06 -23.50 8.89
CA ARG A 100 -12.77 -22.83 10.00
C ARG A 100 -13.00 -23.75 11.21
N GLN A 101 -12.96 -25.07 11.03
CA GLN A 101 -13.07 -26.11 12.07
C GLN A 101 -11.70 -26.57 12.53
#